data_AF-A0A9W3KEN2-F1
#
_entry.id   AF-A0A9W3KEN2-F1
#
_cell.length_a   1.000
_cell.length_b   1.000
_cell.length_c   1.000
_cell.angle_alpha   90.00
_cell.angle_beta   90.00
_cell.angle_gamma   90.00
#
_symmetry.space_group_name_H-M   'P 1'
#
loop_
_entity.id
_entity.type
_entity.pdbx_description
1 polymer ?
#
loop_
_entity_poly.entity_id
_entity_poly.type
_entity_poly.pdbx_seq_one_letter_code
_entity_poly.pdbx_strand_id
1 'polypeptide(L)'
;MEKTITIDGKQVRLKSTAATVKRYKAQFRRDLFADMFKLGVLSPSNPQEGSLATIDLANADLSKLDFEVVYDLVWLYAKTANPEIAEPITWLDGFDEFPISEIIPEIMDMIQSTMGAKKIKKSNGEQGTFSDEELTTDTFLALCYKAKLTHWDLEVMTIGDCFDYIAEFAEMEKPDKDKTRKANQKDFDTF
;
A
#
# COMPACT_ATOMS: atom_id res chain seq x y z
N MET A 1 5.15 -0.47 13.94
CA MET A 1 5.49 -1.90 14.14
C MET A 1 6.76 -1.99 14.97
N GLU A 2 6.94 -3.04 15.76
CA GLU A 2 8.20 -3.32 16.45
C GLU A 2 8.70 -4.70 16.05
N LYS A 3 10.02 -4.84 15.83
CA LYS A 3 10.67 -6.08 15.42
C LYS A 3 12.05 -6.15 16.08
N THR A 4 12.57 -7.35 16.28
CA THR A 4 13.96 -7.53 16.76
C THR A 4 14.67 -8.41 15.77
N ILE A 5 15.82 -7.93 15.28
CA ILE A 5 16.69 -8.65 14.36
C ILE A 5 18.04 -8.95 15.02
N THR A 6 18.78 -9.90 14.48
CA THR A 6 20.14 -10.21 14.93
C THR A 6 21.13 -9.66 13.91
N ILE A 7 22.08 -8.85 14.36
CA ILE A 7 23.18 -8.31 13.55
C ILE A 7 24.46 -8.61 14.33
N ASP A 8 25.43 -9.29 13.74
CA ASP A 8 26.71 -9.61 14.42
C ASP A 8 26.50 -10.32 15.78
N GLY A 9 25.52 -11.22 15.87
CA GLY A 9 25.13 -11.89 17.12
C GLY A 9 24.46 -10.99 18.18
N LYS A 10 24.30 -9.69 17.93
CA LYS A 10 23.64 -8.71 18.81
C LYS A 10 22.17 -8.56 18.44
N GLN A 11 21.29 -8.51 19.44
CA GLN A 11 19.88 -8.24 19.21
C GLN A 11 19.61 -6.74 19.09
N VAL A 12 19.11 -6.33 17.92
CA VAL A 12 18.78 -4.94 17.61
C VAL A 12 17.26 -4.81 17.52
N ARG A 13 16.69 -3.99 18.39
CA ARG A 13 15.25 -3.64 18.37
C ARG A 13 15.01 -2.56 17.35
N LEU A 14 14.03 -2.78 16.49
CA LEU A 14 13.61 -1.88 15.43
C LEU A 14 12.18 -1.42 15.68
N LYS A 15 11.90 -0.13 15.43
CA LYS A 15 10.56 0.44 15.57
C LYS A 15 10.21 1.33 14.39
N SER A 16 9.10 1.02 13.73
CA SER A 16 8.49 1.87 12.71
C SER A 16 7.27 2.62 13.26
N THR A 17 7.13 3.88 12.85
CA THR A 17 5.95 4.71 13.14
C THR A 17 5.55 5.54 11.92
N ALA A 18 4.37 6.17 11.94
CA ALA A 18 3.95 7.10 10.88
C ALA A 18 4.94 8.27 10.64
N ALA A 19 5.83 8.56 11.60
CA ALA A 19 6.85 9.60 11.46
C ALA A 19 8.12 9.14 10.74
N THR A 20 8.26 7.85 10.37
CA THR A 20 9.47 7.28 9.75
C THR A 20 9.91 8.08 8.53
N VAL A 21 9.01 8.35 7.58
CA VAL A 21 9.30 9.11 6.35
C VAL A 21 9.85 10.50 6.69
N LYS A 22 9.22 11.19 7.66
CA LYS A 22 9.66 12.52 8.10
C LYS A 22 11.03 12.47 8.76
N ARG A 23 11.30 11.47 9.59
CA ARG A 23 12.60 11.30 10.25
C ARG A 23 13.71 10.96 9.26
N TYR A 24 13.45 10.08 8.30
CA TYR A 24 14.40 9.75 7.22
C TYR A 24 14.81 11.01 6.46
N LYS A 25 13.83 11.81 6.03
CA LYS A 25 14.09 13.08 5.33
C LYS A 25 14.83 14.10 6.19
N ALA A 26 14.52 14.16 7.48
CA ALA A 26 15.21 15.06 8.40
C ALA A 26 16.68 14.67 8.60
N GLN A 27 16.96 13.38 8.78
CA GLN A 27 18.31 12.86 9.03
C GLN A 27 19.20 12.90 7.79
N PHE A 28 18.74 12.30 6.69
CA PHE A 28 19.59 12.04 5.53
C PHE A 28 19.43 13.09 4.42
N ARG A 29 18.47 14.02 4.57
CA ARG A 29 18.10 15.00 3.53
C ARG A 29 17.67 14.37 2.20
N ARG A 30 17.30 13.09 2.23
CA ARG A 30 16.79 12.31 1.10
C ARG A 30 15.29 12.03 1.22
N ASP A 31 14.65 11.74 0.11
CA ASP A 31 13.24 11.33 0.10
C ASP A 31 13.15 9.80 0.10
N LEU A 32 12.54 9.24 1.15
CA LEU A 32 12.44 7.79 1.31
C LEU A 32 11.70 7.12 0.15
N PHE A 33 10.65 7.75 -0.39
CA PHE A 33 9.91 7.16 -1.52
C PHE A 33 10.76 7.17 -2.79
N ALA A 34 11.47 8.27 -3.07
CA ALA A 34 12.37 8.34 -4.20
C ALA A 34 13.47 7.29 -4.12
N ASP A 35 14.03 7.05 -2.93
CA ASP A 35 15.02 6.00 -2.74
C ASP A 35 14.40 4.61 -2.91
N MET A 36 13.20 4.35 -2.37
CA MET A 36 12.48 3.09 -2.60
C MET A 36 12.12 2.84 -4.07
N PHE A 37 11.82 3.87 -4.87
CA PHE A 37 11.63 3.75 -6.32
C PHE A 37 12.95 3.36 -7.02
N LYS A 38 14.08 3.96 -6.64
CA LYS A 38 15.41 3.60 -7.19
C LYS A 38 15.80 2.17 -6.84
N LEU A 39 15.43 1.69 -5.65
CA LEU A 39 15.65 0.31 -5.23
C LEU A 39 14.86 -0.70 -6.07
N GLY A 40 13.95 -0.26 -6.95
CA GLY A 40 13.05 -1.15 -7.70
C GLY A 40 12.01 -1.85 -6.80
N VAL A 41 11.94 -1.42 -5.54
CA VAL A 41 11.06 -1.95 -4.49
C VAL A 41 9.67 -1.34 -4.62
N LEU A 42 9.57 -0.12 -5.13
CA LEU A 42 8.32 0.47 -5.60
C LEU A 42 8.33 0.47 -7.12
N SER A 43 7.50 -0.37 -7.71
CA SER A 43 7.15 -0.25 -9.12
C SER A 43 5.79 0.44 -9.22
N PRO A 44 5.54 1.30 -10.22
CA PRO A 44 4.17 1.67 -10.55
C PRO A 44 3.42 0.39 -10.94
N SER A 45 2.64 -0.16 -10.01
CA SER A 45 1.73 -1.28 -10.29
C SER A 45 0.79 -0.85 -11.41
N ASN A 46 0.40 -1.79 -12.28
CA ASN A 46 -0.63 -1.56 -13.28
C ASN A 46 -1.86 -0.86 -12.65
N PRO A 47 -2.36 0.26 -13.21
CA PRO A 47 -3.46 1.05 -12.65
C PRO A 47 -4.79 0.30 -12.45
N GLN A 48 -4.89 -0.94 -12.92
CA GLN A 48 -6.12 -1.74 -12.91
C GLN A 48 -6.53 -2.25 -11.52
N GLU A 49 -5.68 -2.14 -10.50
CA GLU A 49 -5.94 -2.73 -9.17
C GLU A 49 -6.06 -1.72 -8.02
N GLY A 50 -5.95 -0.41 -8.27
CA GLY A 50 -6.03 0.60 -7.21
C GLY A 50 -5.02 0.42 -6.06
N SER A 51 -3.98 -0.37 -6.28
CA SER A 51 -3.05 -0.81 -5.24
C SER A 51 -1.94 0.22 -5.07
N LEU A 52 -1.83 0.80 -3.86
CA LEU A 52 -0.64 1.52 -3.44
C LEU A 52 0.59 0.62 -3.68
N ALA A 53 1.62 1.18 -4.31
CA ALA A 53 2.86 0.55 -4.75
C ALA A 53 3.15 -0.80 -4.05
N THR A 54 3.15 -1.87 -4.85
CA THR A 54 3.42 -3.21 -4.33
C THR A 54 4.92 -3.38 -4.14
N ILE A 55 5.34 -3.84 -2.95
CA ILE A 55 6.74 -4.19 -2.70
C ILE A 55 6.98 -5.61 -3.20
N ASP A 56 7.52 -5.73 -4.41
CA ASP A 56 7.90 -7.01 -5.01
C ASP A 56 9.39 -7.27 -4.83
N LEU A 57 9.72 -7.89 -3.69
CA LEU A 57 11.10 -8.28 -3.38
C LEU A 57 11.57 -9.48 -4.20
N ALA A 58 10.66 -10.24 -4.83
CA ALA A 58 11.00 -11.45 -5.58
C ALA A 58 11.61 -11.12 -6.95
N ASN A 59 11.28 -9.96 -7.52
CA ASN A 59 11.84 -9.45 -8.77
C ASN A 59 12.83 -8.29 -8.56
N ALA A 60 13.11 -7.91 -7.30
CA ALA A 60 14.08 -6.87 -7.00
C ALA A 60 15.49 -7.34 -7.43
N ASP A 61 16.10 -6.62 -8.36
CA ASP A 61 17.48 -6.85 -8.74
C ASP A 61 18.40 -6.40 -7.60
N LEU A 62 18.74 -7.35 -6.71
CA LEU A 62 19.58 -7.10 -5.54
C LEU A 62 20.94 -6.49 -5.90
N SER A 63 21.41 -6.64 -7.14
CA SER A 63 22.67 -6.05 -7.62
C SER A 63 22.59 -4.53 -7.85
N LYS A 64 21.37 -3.99 -7.95
CA LYS A 64 21.07 -2.57 -8.10
C LYS A 64 20.52 -1.93 -6.83
N LEU A 65 20.34 -2.71 -5.77
CA LEU A 65 19.95 -2.17 -4.48
C LEU A 65 21.08 -1.28 -3.97
N ASP A 66 20.74 -0.01 -3.75
CA ASP A 66 21.57 0.87 -2.97
C ASP A 66 21.50 0.43 -1.50
N PHE A 67 22.47 -0.39 -1.10
CA PHE A 67 22.56 -0.94 0.25
C PHE A 67 22.68 0.16 1.31
N GLU A 68 23.16 1.36 0.94
CA GLU A 68 23.22 2.52 1.83
C GLU A 68 21.85 2.84 2.43
N VAL A 69 20.79 2.76 1.62
CA VAL A 69 19.42 3.00 2.06
C VAL A 69 18.97 1.97 3.09
N VAL A 70 19.43 0.72 2.98
CA VAL A 70 19.12 -0.34 3.94
C VAL A 70 19.81 -0.06 5.27
N TYR A 71 21.10 0.27 5.26
CA TYR A 71 21.85 0.64 6.47
C TYR A 71 21.19 1.82 7.22
N ASP A 72 20.85 2.85 6.47
CA ASP A 72 20.20 4.04 7.01
C ASP A 72 18.83 3.73 7.62
N LEU A 73 18.05 2.86 6.98
CA LEU A 73 16.75 2.44 7.49
C LEU A 73 16.87 1.58 8.75
N VAL A 74 17.81 0.64 8.78
CA VAL A 74 18.08 -0.17 9.96
C VAL A 74 18.45 0.74 11.13
N TRP A 75 19.39 1.67 10.92
CA TRP A 75 19.77 2.64 11.93
C TRP A 75 18.58 3.50 12.36
N LEU A 76 17.79 4.02 11.42
CA LEU A 76 16.65 4.88 11.70
C LEU A 76 15.61 4.17 12.58
N TYR A 77 15.32 2.92 12.27
CA TYR A 77 14.41 2.10 13.06
C TYR A 77 14.98 1.74 14.42
N ALA A 78 16.29 1.47 14.50
CA ALA A 78 16.97 1.21 15.76
C ALA A 78 16.92 2.47 16.65
N LYS A 79 17.31 3.63 16.13
CA LYS A 79 17.27 4.94 16.82
C LYS A 79 15.85 5.33 17.23
N THR A 80 14.85 4.94 16.44
CA THR A 80 13.43 5.14 16.79
C THR A 80 12.97 4.23 17.94
N ALA A 81 13.56 3.04 18.08
CA ALA A 81 13.28 2.12 19.18
C ALA A 81 14.06 2.50 20.46
N ASN A 82 15.30 2.97 20.29
CA ASN A 82 16.17 3.42 21.37
C ASN A 82 16.83 4.77 21.03
N PRO A 83 16.39 5.88 21.66
CA PRO A 83 16.95 7.21 21.44
C PRO A 83 18.44 7.35 21.81
N GLU A 84 19.01 6.44 22.59
CA GLU A 84 20.41 6.48 23.04
C GLU A 84 21.42 6.00 21.98
N ILE A 85 20.94 5.41 20.88
CA ILE A 85 21.81 4.94 19.78
C ILE A 85 22.61 6.11 19.20
N ALA A 86 23.90 5.89 18.93
CA ALA A 86 24.78 6.92 18.36
C ALA A 86 24.38 7.34 16.94
N GLU A 87 25.07 8.34 16.37
CA GLU A 87 24.91 8.72 14.97
C GLU A 87 25.24 7.55 14.01
N PRO A 88 24.70 7.54 12.77
CA PRO A 88 24.70 6.37 11.89
C PRO A 88 26.04 5.68 11.74
N ILE A 89 27.08 6.44 11.40
CA ILE A 89 28.43 5.91 11.17
C ILE A 89 29.00 5.27 12.44
N THR A 90 28.98 6.00 13.56
CA THR A 90 29.52 5.51 14.83
C THR A 90 28.77 4.28 15.35
N TRP A 91 27.48 4.18 15.08
CA TRP A 91 26.70 3.00 15.44
C TRP A 91 27.04 1.80 14.55
N LEU A 92 27.21 2.02 13.24
CA LEU A 92 27.59 0.97 12.29
C LEU A 92 29.02 0.46 12.53
N ASP A 93 29.95 1.32 12.95
CA ASP A 93 31.32 0.93 13.35
C ASP A 93 31.35 -0.07 14.52
N GLY A 94 30.22 -0.23 15.24
CA GLY A 94 30.08 -1.20 16.33
C GLY A 94 29.78 -2.63 15.89
N PHE A 95 29.65 -2.90 14.59
CA PHE A 95 29.38 -4.23 14.02
C PHE A 95 30.54 -4.66 13.12
N ASP A 96 31.05 -5.87 13.34
CA ASP A 96 32.08 -6.45 12.47
C ASP A 96 31.48 -7.02 11.18
N GLU A 97 30.26 -7.56 11.26
CA GLU A 97 29.51 -8.09 10.13
C GLU A 97 28.09 -7.54 10.09
N PHE A 98 27.61 -7.24 8.88
CA PHE A 98 26.24 -6.77 8.65
C PHE A 98 25.58 -7.62 7.56
N PRO A 99 24.81 -8.68 7.93
CA PRO A 99 24.23 -9.61 6.96
C PRO A 99 23.04 -8.99 6.21
N ILE A 100 23.33 -8.07 5.28
CA ILE A 100 22.31 -7.29 4.57
C ILE A 100 21.25 -8.18 3.90
N SER A 101 21.65 -9.31 3.31
CA SER A 101 20.74 -10.25 2.63
C SER A 101 19.64 -10.79 3.55
N GLU A 102 19.95 -10.98 4.84
CA GLU A 102 18.98 -11.44 5.84
C GLU A 102 18.14 -10.29 6.41
N ILE A 103 18.71 -9.09 6.43
CA ILE A 103 18.09 -7.88 6.98
C ILE A 103 17.11 -7.24 5.99
N ILE A 104 17.37 -7.29 4.69
CA ILE A 104 16.52 -6.68 3.66
C ILE A 104 15.04 -7.08 3.80
N PRO A 105 14.66 -8.37 3.89
CA PRO A 105 13.25 -8.78 4.01
C PRO A 105 12.57 -8.17 5.24
N GLU A 106 13.29 -8.07 6.34
CA GLU A 106 12.81 -7.52 7.61
C GLU A 106 12.52 -6.02 7.49
N ILE A 107 13.42 -5.29 6.85
CA ILE A 107 13.29 -3.85 6.61
C ILE A 107 12.15 -3.55 5.65
N MET A 108 11.99 -4.35 4.61
CA MET A 108 10.90 -4.19 3.64
C MET A 108 9.53 -4.42 4.27
N ASP A 109 9.40 -5.45 5.11
CA ASP A 109 8.17 -5.71 5.88
C ASP A 109 7.80 -4.53 6.79
N MET A 110 8.80 -3.92 7.45
CA MET A 110 8.59 -2.73 8.27
C MET A 110 8.18 -1.50 7.46
N ILE A 111 8.74 -1.31 6.27
CA ILE A 111 8.36 -0.23 5.34
C ILE A 111 6.90 -0.41 4.88
N GLN A 112 6.50 -1.62 4.46
CA GLN A 112 5.12 -1.93 4.08
C GLN A 112 4.13 -1.58 5.19
N SER A 113 4.46 -1.97 6.44
CA SER A 113 3.61 -1.67 7.61
C SER A 113 3.44 -0.17 7.86
N THR A 114 4.40 0.65 7.42
CA THR A 114 4.41 2.11 7.64
C THR A 114 3.67 2.85 6.53
N MET A 115 3.71 2.35 5.30
CA MET A 115 3.09 2.98 4.13
C MET A 115 1.62 2.60 3.94
N GLY A 116 1.07 1.72 4.79
CA GLY A 116 -0.29 1.21 4.62
C GLY A 116 -0.45 0.31 3.39
N ALA A 117 0.66 -0.17 2.82
CA ALA A 117 0.63 -1.05 1.67
C ALA A 117 -0.03 -2.38 2.08
N LYS A 118 -1.11 -2.75 1.39
CA LYS A 118 -1.85 -3.98 1.65
C LYS A 118 -0.96 -5.16 1.23
N LYS A 119 -0.63 -6.06 2.15
CA LYS A 119 0.01 -7.34 1.78
C LYS A 119 -0.92 -8.06 0.81
N ILE A 120 -0.51 -8.24 -0.45
CA ILE A 120 -1.21 -9.17 -1.35
C ILE A 120 -0.95 -10.56 -0.79
N LYS A 121 -1.86 -11.04 0.05
CA LYS A 121 -1.98 -12.47 0.29
C LYS A 121 -2.37 -13.05 -1.06
N LYS A 122 -1.57 -13.96 -1.62
CA LYS A 122 -2.07 -14.89 -2.66
C LYS A 122 -3.10 -15.79 -1.99
N SER A 123 -4.31 -15.28 -1.77
CA SER A 123 -5.48 -16.10 -1.53
C SER A 123 -6.08 -16.38 -2.89
N ASN A 124 -6.04 -17.64 -3.29
CA ASN A 124 -6.99 -18.15 -4.26
C ASN A 124 -8.39 -17.72 -3.80
N GLY A 125 -9.06 -16.94 -4.65
CA GLY A 125 -10.49 -16.61 -4.65
C GLY A 125 -11.13 -16.30 -3.30
N GLU A 126 -11.53 -15.04 -3.08
CA GLU A 126 -12.93 -14.67 -2.83
C GLU A 126 -13.08 -13.16 -2.55
N GLN A 127 -14.23 -12.64 -2.99
CA GLN A 127 -14.61 -11.24 -3.07
C GLN A 127 -14.82 -10.60 -1.69
N GLY A 128 -14.45 -9.31 -1.55
CA GLY A 128 -14.66 -8.52 -0.34
C GLY A 128 -15.13 -7.10 -0.62
N THR A 129 -16.42 -6.89 -0.38
CA THR A 129 -17.21 -5.67 -0.07
C THR A 129 -16.55 -4.27 -0.12
N PHE A 130 -17.20 -3.38 -0.89
CA PHE A 130 -16.96 -1.95 -1.06
C PHE A 130 -17.55 -1.15 0.13
N SER A 131 -16.77 -0.25 0.73
CA SER A 131 -17.26 0.75 1.69
C SER A 131 -16.81 2.14 1.25
N ASP A 132 -17.76 3.08 1.20
CA ASP A 132 -17.66 4.53 0.94
C ASP A 132 -16.22 5.07 0.75
N GLU A 133 -15.68 4.90 -0.46
CA GLU A 133 -14.53 5.65 -0.94
C GLU A 133 -15.06 6.82 -1.78
N GLU A 134 -14.62 8.04 -1.43
CA GLU A 134 -14.91 9.26 -2.17
C GLU A 134 -14.71 9.03 -3.68
N LEU A 135 -15.72 9.40 -4.47
CA LEU A 135 -15.76 9.16 -5.90
C LEU A 135 -14.69 10.00 -6.60
N THR A 136 -13.49 9.44 -6.73
CA THR A 136 -12.38 10.09 -7.44
C THR A 136 -12.61 10.01 -8.96
N THR A 137 -11.99 10.92 -9.71
CA THR A 137 -12.03 10.93 -11.19
C THR A 137 -11.60 9.59 -11.77
N ASP A 138 -10.62 8.95 -11.15
CA ASP A 138 -10.09 7.66 -11.58
C ASP A 138 -11.10 6.53 -11.33
N THR A 139 -11.81 6.58 -10.21
CA THR A 139 -12.94 5.68 -9.93
C THR A 139 -14.07 5.87 -10.95
N PHE A 140 -14.41 7.12 -11.30
CA PHE A 140 -15.41 7.42 -12.32
C PHE A 140 -15.03 6.84 -13.69
N LEU A 141 -13.81 7.08 -14.15
CA LEU A 141 -13.33 6.57 -15.45
C LEU A 141 -13.28 5.02 -15.48
N ALA A 142 -12.91 4.39 -14.37
CA ALA A 142 -12.93 2.93 -14.24
C ALA A 142 -14.36 2.36 -14.35
N LEU A 143 -15.35 3.02 -13.74
CA LEU A 143 -16.75 2.64 -13.86
C LEU A 143 -17.28 2.82 -15.29
N CYS A 144 -16.92 3.93 -15.95
CA CYS A 144 -17.27 4.17 -17.35
C CYS A 144 -16.73 3.06 -18.26
N TYR A 145 -15.45 2.71 -18.10
CA TYR A 145 -14.83 1.63 -18.87
C TYR A 145 -15.50 0.27 -18.62
N LYS A 146 -15.86 -0.03 -17.36
CA LYS A 146 -16.58 -1.26 -17.02
C LYS A 146 -17.95 -1.33 -17.69
N ALA A 147 -18.67 -0.22 -17.75
CA ALA A 147 -19.94 -0.09 -18.48
C ALA A 147 -19.75 -0.07 -20.01
N LYS A 148 -18.52 -0.23 -20.51
CA LYS A 148 -18.15 -0.17 -21.93
C LYS A 148 -18.40 1.18 -22.59
N LEU A 149 -18.40 2.26 -21.80
CA LEU A 149 -18.36 3.63 -22.33
C LEU A 149 -16.97 3.89 -22.91
N THR A 150 -16.94 4.37 -24.14
CA THR A 150 -15.71 4.72 -24.85
C THR A 150 -15.35 6.17 -24.60
N HIS A 151 -14.13 6.56 -24.97
CA HIS A 151 -13.70 7.96 -24.87
C HIS A 151 -14.62 8.93 -25.62
N TRP A 152 -15.14 8.51 -26.78
CA TRP A 152 -16.10 9.30 -27.56
C TRP A 152 -17.44 9.49 -26.83
N ASP A 153 -17.93 8.46 -26.14
CA ASP A 153 -19.16 8.55 -25.36
C ASP A 153 -19.00 9.56 -24.20
N LEU A 154 -17.82 9.57 -23.57
CA LEU A 154 -17.49 10.51 -22.48
C LEU A 154 -17.32 11.96 -22.94
N GLU A 155 -17.02 12.19 -24.22
CA GLU A 155 -16.95 13.56 -24.79
C GLU A 155 -18.33 14.13 -25.10
N VAL A 156 -19.34 13.27 -25.32
CA VAL A 156 -20.70 13.70 -25.70
C VAL A 156 -21.74 13.57 -24.59
N MET A 157 -21.43 12.84 -23.51
CA MET A 157 -22.29 12.65 -22.34
C MET A 157 -21.85 13.52 -21.16
N THR A 158 -22.81 14.00 -20.37
CA THR A 158 -22.46 14.67 -19.11
C THR A 158 -22.06 13.63 -18.06
N ILE A 159 -21.35 14.09 -17.01
CA ILE A 159 -20.98 13.23 -15.87
C ILE A 159 -22.23 12.59 -15.24
N GLY A 160 -23.36 13.32 -15.19
CA GLY A 160 -24.64 12.79 -14.70
C GLY A 160 -25.17 11.64 -15.55
N ASP A 161 -25.19 11.82 -16.88
CA ASP A 161 -25.66 10.79 -17.82
C ASP A 161 -24.79 9.53 -17.77
N CYS A 162 -23.47 9.70 -17.55
CA CYS A 162 -22.55 8.57 -17.37
C CYS A 162 -22.89 7.76 -16.12
N PHE A 163 -23.21 8.43 -15.00
CA PHE A 163 -23.59 7.74 -13.77
C PHE A 163 -24.90 6.99 -13.90
N ASP A 164 -25.90 7.59 -14.54
CA ASP A 164 -27.20 6.94 -14.78
C ASP A 164 -27.02 5.69 -15.65
N TYR A 165 -26.21 5.78 -16.71
CA TYR A 165 -25.88 4.64 -17.57
C TYR A 165 -25.13 3.53 -16.82
N ILE A 166 -24.13 3.89 -16.00
CA ILE A 166 -23.36 2.93 -15.18
C ILE A 166 -24.28 2.23 -14.17
N ALA A 167 -25.21 2.96 -13.56
CA ALA A 167 -26.17 2.40 -12.61
C ALA A 167 -27.11 1.40 -13.30
N GLU A 168 -27.66 1.77 -14.46
CA GLU A 168 -28.51 0.89 -15.27
C GLU A 168 -27.74 -0.35 -15.74
N PHE A 169 -26.50 -0.19 -16.20
CA PHE A 169 -25.62 -1.30 -16.56
C PHE A 169 -25.36 -2.25 -15.38
N ALA A 170 -25.11 -1.71 -14.18
CA ALA A 170 -24.90 -2.51 -12.98
C ALA A 170 -26.16 -3.26 -12.50
N GLU A 171 -27.35 -2.72 -12.79
CA GLU A 171 -28.63 -3.40 -12.56
C GLU A 171 -28.86 -4.53 -13.58
N MET A 172 -28.50 -4.32 -14.85
CA MET A 172 -28.58 -5.36 -15.88
C MET A 172 -27.61 -6.52 -15.63
N GLU A 173 -26.44 -6.28 -15.02
CA GLU A 173 -25.49 -7.34 -14.63
C GLU A 173 -25.97 -8.22 -13.45
N LYS A 174 -27.03 -7.80 -12.72
CA LYS A 174 -27.62 -8.57 -11.61
C LYS A 174 -29.04 -9.00 -11.96
N PRO A 175 -29.23 -10.16 -12.63
CA PRO A 175 -30.55 -10.61 -13.05
C PRO A 175 -31.48 -11.02 -11.89
N ASP A 176 -30.97 -11.13 -10.66
CA ASP A 176 -31.75 -11.61 -9.52
C ASP A 176 -31.43 -10.81 -8.24
N LYS A 177 -32.02 -9.63 -8.12
CA LYS A 177 -32.40 -9.14 -6.79
C LYS A 177 -33.90 -9.36 -6.68
N ASP A 178 -34.28 -10.38 -5.92
CA ASP A 178 -35.61 -10.52 -5.37
C ASP A 178 -36.02 -9.14 -4.82
N LYS A 179 -37.03 -8.53 -5.45
CA LYS A 179 -37.52 -7.21 -5.05
C LYS A 179 -38.11 -7.38 -3.67
N THR A 180 -37.32 -7.13 -2.62
CA THR A 180 -37.84 -7.11 -1.26
C THR A 180 -38.89 -6.01 -1.22
N ARG A 181 -40.17 -6.41 -1.20
CA ARG A 181 -41.29 -5.46 -1.21
C ARG A 181 -41.16 -4.56 0.01
N LYS A 182 -41.40 -3.26 -0.15
CA LYS A 182 -41.52 -2.36 1.01
C LYS A 182 -42.62 -2.91 1.93
N ALA A 183 -42.33 -2.96 3.23
CA ALA A 183 -43.33 -3.31 4.24
C ALA A 183 -44.50 -2.34 4.12
N ASN A 184 -45.73 -2.86 4.22
CA ASN A 184 -46.95 -2.06 4.18
C ASN A 184 -47.60 -2.00 5.57
N GLN A 185 -48.66 -1.20 5.69
CA GLN A 185 -49.35 -1.00 6.96
C GLN A 185 -49.82 -2.31 7.62
N LYS A 186 -50.23 -3.32 6.83
CA LYS A 186 -50.62 -4.63 7.36
C LYS A 186 -49.47 -5.36 8.06
N ASP A 187 -48.25 -5.20 7.56
CA ASP A 187 -47.07 -5.80 8.19
C ASP A 187 -46.75 -5.13 9.54
N PHE A 188 -47.09 -3.84 9.68
CA PHE A 188 -46.97 -3.09 10.93
C PHE A 188 -48.07 -3.46 11.94
N ASP A 189 -49.29 -3.70 11.46
CA ASP A 189 -50.43 -4.08 12.30
C ASP A 189 -50.34 -5.53 12.85
N THR A 190 -49.34 -6.31 12.44
CA THR A 190 -49.10 -7.71 12.85
C THR A 190 -48.02 -7.85 13.94
N PHE A 191 -47.34 -6.76 14.30
CA PHE A 191 -46.34 -6.68 15.38
C PHE A 191 -46.98 -6.24 16.70
#